data_AF-A0A963L3U6-F1
#
_entry.id   AF-A0A963L3U6-F1
#
_cell.length_a   1.000
_cell.length_b   1.000
_cell.length_c   1.000
_cell.angle_alpha   90.00
_cell.angle_beta   90.00
_cell.angle_gamma   90.00
#
_symmetry.space_group_name_H-M   'P 1'
#
loop_
_entity.id
_entity.type
_entity.pdbx_description
1 polymer ?
#
loop_
_entity_poly.entity_id
_entity_poly.type
_entity_poly.pdbx_seq_one_letter_code
_entity_poly.pdbx_strand_id
1 'polypeptide(L)'
;ADGTPKWRMAPGPNGPYWKQGMQNGYQDVGSWTFFKDHDANKVAAAWLYAQFVTAKTTSLKKTTVGLTPIRESDIQSKTMTDLAPKLGGLVEFYRSPARVAWSPTGTNVPDYPKLAQLWWKNVAQAVTGEKTPQGAMDSLAKEMDDVMARLERAGMARCAPKLNKKEDPKKWLSDKQAPWAKLANEKPKGETIAYQTLLDAWKAGKVR
;
A
#
# COMPACT_ATOMS: atom_id res chain seq x y z
N ALA A 1 19.26 20.29 -22.07
CA ALA A 1 18.76 18.94 -21.74
C ALA A 1 17.65 18.58 -22.72
N ASP A 2 17.54 17.32 -23.14
CA ASP A 2 16.61 16.81 -24.17
C ASP A 2 15.15 16.65 -23.69
N GLY A 3 14.82 17.15 -22.50
CA GLY A 3 13.48 17.04 -21.91
C GLY A 3 13.15 15.66 -21.34
N THR A 4 14.09 14.71 -21.31
CA THR A 4 13.86 13.38 -20.72
C THR A 4 14.23 13.34 -19.24
N PRO A 5 13.50 12.56 -18.41
CA PRO A 5 13.81 12.42 -17.00
C PRO A 5 15.17 11.73 -16.81
N LYS A 6 15.99 12.28 -15.90
CA LYS A 6 17.25 11.68 -15.43
C LYS A 6 17.04 10.63 -14.34
N TRP A 7 15.78 10.31 -14.04
CA TRP A 7 15.37 9.29 -13.08
C TRP A 7 14.55 8.19 -13.79
N ARG A 8 14.42 7.05 -13.12
CA ARG A 8 13.59 5.92 -13.53
C ARG A 8 12.81 5.39 -12.33
N MET A 9 11.58 4.96 -12.57
CA MET A 9 10.82 4.14 -11.63
C MET A 9 11.55 2.81 -11.47
N ALA A 10 11.65 2.36 -10.23
CA ALA A 10 12.21 1.07 -9.88
C ALA A 10 11.34 0.44 -8.77
N PRO A 11 11.29 -0.89 -8.67
CA PRO A 11 10.65 -1.54 -7.54
C PRO A 11 11.30 -1.10 -6.22
N GLY A 12 10.52 -1.09 -5.14
CA GLY A 12 11.01 -0.77 -3.81
C GLY A 12 12.09 -1.78 -3.36
N PRO A 13 13.04 -1.36 -2.52
CA PRO A 13 14.02 -2.28 -1.95
C PRO A 13 13.33 -3.26 -0.99
N ASN A 14 13.82 -4.50 -0.98
CA ASN A 14 13.33 -5.52 -0.07
C ASN A 14 14.10 -5.48 1.25
N GLY A 15 13.36 -5.60 2.37
CA GLY A 15 13.94 -5.79 3.69
C GLY A 15 14.37 -7.25 3.95
N PRO A 16 15.15 -7.51 5.01
CA PRO A 16 15.64 -8.86 5.36
C PRO A 16 14.53 -9.87 5.65
N TYR A 17 13.35 -9.38 6.04
CA TYR A 17 12.16 -10.18 6.34
C TYR A 17 11.30 -10.48 5.10
N TRP A 18 11.55 -9.81 3.97
CA TRP A 18 10.76 -9.97 2.77
C TRP A 18 11.00 -11.36 2.14
N LYS A 19 9.93 -11.99 1.65
CA LYS A 19 9.95 -13.28 0.94
C LYS A 19 9.19 -13.15 -0.37
N GLN A 20 9.52 -14.01 -1.34
CA GLN A 20 8.81 -14.05 -2.63
C GLN A 20 7.29 -14.19 -2.40
N GLY A 21 6.51 -13.33 -3.04
CA GLY A 21 5.05 -13.28 -2.90
C GLY A 21 4.56 -12.29 -1.84
N MET A 22 5.44 -11.72 -1.01
CA MET A 22 5.09 -10.59 -0.16
C MET A 22 4.92 -9.31 -0.99
N GLN A 23 4.08 -8.40 -0.49
CA GLN A 23 3.91 -7.08 -1.09
C GLN A 23 5.22 -6.28 -1.02
N ASN A 24 5.49 -5.49 -2.06
CA ASN A 24 6.69 -4.64 -2.17
C ASN A 24 6.45 -3.24 -1.60
N GLY A 25 5.21 -2.91 -1.31
CA GLY A 25 4.78 -1.62 -0.81
C GLY A 25 3.26 -1.52 -0.86
N TYR A 26 2.76 -0.29 -0.78
CA TYR A 26 1.34 0.01 -0.80
C TYR A 26 1.03 1.11 -1.82
N GLN A 27 -0.15 1.04 -2.42
CA GLN A 27 -0.72 2.07 -3.28
C GLN A 27 -2.00 2.61 -2.66
N ASP A 28 -2.09 3.94 -2.56
CA ASP A 28 -3.33 4.61 -2.23
C ASP A 28 -4.31 4.52 -3.40
N VAL A 29 -5.34 3.71 -3.21
CA VAL A 29 -6.44 3.57 -4.17
C VAL A 29 -7.64 4.38 -3.68
N GLY A 30 -8.02 5.39 -4.46
CA GLY A 30 -9.24 6.14 -4.22
C GLY A 30 -10.48 5.33 -4.61
N SER A 31 -11.57 5.49 -3.87
CA SER A 31 -12.86 4.86 -4.17
C SER A 31 -14.02 5.83 -4.02
N TRP A 32 -15.04 5.67 -4.86
CA TRP A 32 -16.34 6.27 -4.62
C TRP A 32 -17.09 5.45 -3.58
N THR A 33 -17.51 6.10 -2.50
CA THR A 33 -18.25 5.44 -1.41
C THR A 33 -19.66 5.98 -1.37
N PHE A 34 -20.65 5.09 -1.43
CA PHE A 34 -22.06 5.43 -1.33
C PHE A 34 -22.61 4.88 -0.02
N PHE A 35 -23.37 5.69 0.71
CA PHE A 35 -23.96 5.25 1.98
C PHE A 35 -25.12 4.30 1.70
N LYS A 36 -25.11 3.15 2.40
CA LYS A 36 -26.09 2.07 2.22
C LYS A 36 -27.53 2.53 2.43
N ASP A 37 -27.76 3.35 3.46
CA ASP A 37 -29.09 3.73 3.92
C ASP A 37 -29.37 5.22 3.65
N HIS A 38 -29.14 5.65 2.40
CA HIS A 38 -29.38 7.01 1.94
C HIS A 38 -30.50 7.04 0.89
N ASP A 39 -31.11 8.21 0.67
CA ASP A 39 -32.13 8.41 -0.37
C ASP A 39 -31.66 7.86 -1.73
N ALA A 40 -32.43 6.91 -2.28
CA ALA A 40 -32.06 6.15 -3.46
C ALA A 40 -31.90 7.03 -4.71
N ASN A 41 -32.72 8.08 -4.86
CA ASN A 41 -32.63 8.99 -5.99
C ASN A 41 -31.35 9.84 -5.92
N LYS A 42 -30.97 10.29 -4.72
CA LYS A 42 -29.70 10.99 -4.50
C LYS A 42 -28.50 10.09 -4.73
N VAL A 43 -28.55 8.83 -4.29
CA VAL A 43 -27.48 7.84 -4.56
C VAL A 43 -27.36 7.58 -6.06
N ALA A 44 -28.48 7.41 -6.78
CA ALA A 44 -28.47 7.23 -8.23
C ALA A 44 -27.85 8.44 -8.96
N ALA A 45 -28.19 9.67 -8.55
CA ALA A 45 -27.59 10.88 -9.09
C ALA A 45 -26.06 10.94 -8.83
N ALA A 46 -25.63 10.63 -7.60
CA ALA A 46 -24.22 10.57 -7.26
C ALA A 46 -23.47 9.48 -8.04
N TRP A 47 -24.12 8.33 -8.29
CA TRP A 47 -23.59 7.25 -9.12
C TRP A 47 -23.38 7.68 -10.58
N LEU A 48 -24.35 8.39 -11.17
CA LEU A 48 -24.22 8.95 -12.51
C LEU A 48 -23.06 9.96 -12.58
N TYR A 49 -22.91 10.82 -11.57
CA TYR A 49 -21.79 11.74 -11.49
C TYR A 49 -20.43 11.02 -11.37
N ALA A 50 -20.34 10.00 -10.51
CA ALA A 50 -19.13 9.19 -10.39
C ALA A 50 -18.76 8.51 -11.72
N GLN A 51 -19.74 7.99 -12.46
CA GLN A 51 -19.52 7.44 -13.80
C GLN A 51 -19.02 8.52 -14.79
N PHE A 52 -19.62 9.71 -14.79
CA PHE A 52 -19.18 10.81 -15.65
C PHE A 52 -17.73 11.24 -15.36
N VAL A 53 -17.38 11.42 -14.09
CA VAL A 53 -16.03 11.81 -13.67
C VAL A 53 -15.02 10.70 -13.98
N THR A 54 -15.42 9.44 -13.96
CA THR A 54 -14.55 8.30 -14.30
C THR A 54 -14.67 7.87 -15.75
N ALA A 55 -15.45 8.55 -16.60
CA ALA A 55 -15.65 8.18 -18.00
C ALA A 55 -14.35 8.34 -18.81
N LYS A 56 -14.21 7.54 -19.88
CA LYS A 56 -13.03 7.55 -20.75
C LYS A 56 -12.70 8.95 -21.30
N THR A 57 -13.71 9.75 -21.62
CA THR A 57 -13.56 11.10 -22.19
C THR A 57 -13.00 12.10 -21.19
N THR A 58 -13.26 11.93 -19.89
CA THR A 58 -12.83 12.85 -18.83
C THR A 58 -11.60 12.33 -18.08
N SER A 59 -11.42 11.01 -17.99
CA SER A 59 -10.36 10.37 -17.21
C SER A 59 -8.98 10.50 -17.84
N LEU A 60 -8.86 10.38 -19.18
CA LEU A 60 -7.54 10.41 -19.83
C LEU A 60 -6.80 11.71 -19.57
N LYS A 61 -7.47 12.86 -19.66
CA LYS A 61 -6.84 14.15 -19.36
C LYS A 61 -6.33 14.20 -17.92
N LYS A 62 -7.12 13.72 -16.96
CA LYS A 62 -6.71 13.64 -15.55
C LYS A 62 -5.50 12.73 -15.36
N THR A 63 -5.50 11.55 -16.00
CA THR A 63 -4.35 10.64 -15.98
C THR A 63 -3.09 11.31 -16.56
N THR A 64 -3.20 12.04 -17.67
CA THR A 64 -2.03 12.71 -18.28
C THR A 64 -1.47 13.87 -17.46
N VAL A 65 -2.31 14.54 -16.66
CA VAL A 65 -1.90 15.70 -15.83
C VAL A 65 -1.44 15.25 -14.45
N GLY A 66 -2.22 14.39 -13.79
CA GLY A 66 -1.97 13.94 -12.43
C GLY A 66 -1.11 12.68 -12.33
N LEU A 67 -0.86 11.98 -13.45
CA LEU A 67 -0.12 10.72 -13.51
C LEU A 67 -0.69 9.63 -12.59
N THR A 68 -1.99 9.68 -12.34
CA THR A 68 -2.76 8.76 -11.49
C THR A 68 -3.77 8.00 -12.34
N PRO A 69 -3.38 6.85 -12.93
CA PRO A 69 -4.27 6.08 -13.79
C PRO A 69 -5.39 5.45 -12.95
N ILE A 70 -6.63 5.76 -13.29
CA ILE A 70 -7.83 5.17 -12.66
C ILE A 70 -8.58 4.18 -13.57
N ARG A 71 -8.26 4.16 -14.87
CA ARG A 71 -8.80 3.21 -15.85
C ARG A 71 -7.66 2.50 -16.57
N GLU A 72 -7.84 1.20 -16.78
CA GLU A 72 -6.95 0.41 -17.65
C GLU A 72 -6.91 1.00 -19.06
N SER A 73 -8.04 1.47 -19.58
CA SER A 73 -8.11 2.08 -20.91
C SER A 73 -7.26 3.34 -21.06
N ASP A 74 -6.99 4.06 -19.97
CA ASP A 74 -6.18 5.27 -20.02
C ASP A 74 -4.70 4.91 -20.10
N ILE A 75 -4.24 3.99 -19.24
CA ILE A 75 -2.83 3.55 -19.25
C ILE A 75 -2.46 2.81 -20.54
N GLN A 76 -3.41 2.11 -21.17
CA GLN A 76 -3.22 1.44 -22.46
C GLN A 76 -3.38 2.36 -23.68
N SER A 77 -3.69 3.65 -23.49
CA SER A 77 -3.91 4.57 -24.60
C SER A 77 -2.64 4.88 -25.40
N LYS A 78 -2.80 5.25 -26.67
CA LYS A 78 -1.71 5.78 -27.51
C LYS A 78 -1.07 7.01 -26.87
N THR A 79 -1.87 7.89 -26.26
CA THR A 79 -1.38 9.07 -25.54
C THR A 79 -0.37 8.71 -24.46
N MET A 80 -0.61 7.66 -23.68
CA MET A 80 0.36 7.21 -22.68
C MET A 80 1.59 6.56 -23.31
N THR A 81 1.46 5.86 -24.43
CA THR A 81 2.62 5.36 -25.20
C THR A 81 3.51 6.51 -25.68
N ASP A 82 2.91 7.58 -26.23
CA ASP A 82 3.64 8.75 -26.72
C ASP A 82 4.32 9.52 -25.57
N LEU A 83 3.74 9.49 -24.37
CA LEU A 83 4.29 10.11 -23.16
C LEU A 83 5.34 9.26 -22.45
N ALA A 84 5.37 7.94 -22.66
CA ALA A 84 6.22 7.01 -21.90
C ALA A 84 7.70 7.44 -21.81
N PRO A 85 8.36 7.93 -22.89
CA PRO A 85 9.76 8.38 -22.82
C PRO A 85 10.00 9.53 -21.82
N LYS A 86 8.95 10.28 -21.47
CA LYS A 86 9.00 11.42 -20.53
C LYS A 86 8.60 11.07 -19.11
N LEU A 87 8.07 9.86 -18.88
CA LEU A 87 7.50 9.44 -17.59
C LEU A 87 8.37 8.42 -16.84
N GLY A 88 9.61 8.22 -17.30
CA GLY A 88 10.64 7.54 -16.52
C GLY A 88 10.27 6.12 -16.10
N GLY A 89 9.49 5.36 -16.89
CA GLY A 89 9.11 3.98 -16.54
C GLY A 89 7.71 3.83 -15.94
N LEU A 90 6.97 4.92 -15.69
CA LEU A 90 5.61 4.86 -15.11
C LEU A 90 4.65 4.06 -15.98
N VAL A 91 4.70 4.27 -17.30
CA VAL A 91 3.78 3.60 -18.23
C VAL A 91 4.06 2.11 -18.25
N GLU A 92 5.32 1.74 -18.34
CA GLU A 92 5.80 0.36 -18.31
C GLU A 92 5.43 -0.32 -16.98
N PHE A 93 5.66 0.34 -15.85
CA PHE A 93 5.31 -0.17 -14.53
C PHE A 93 3.81 -0.46 -14.40
N TYR A 94 2.95 0.52 -14.73
CA TYR A 94 1.50 0.33 -14.62
C TYR A 94 0.92 -0.57 -15.72
N ARG A 95 1.62 -0.86 -16.82
CA ARG A 95 1.23 -1.92 -17.77
C ARG A 95 1.73 -3.30 -17.34
N SER A 96 2.68 -3.37 -16.42
CA SER A 96 3.26 -4.61 -15.92
C SER A 96 2.44 -5.22 -14.77
N PRO A 97 2.60 -6.52 -14.49
CA PRO A 97 2.03 -7.14 -13.30
C PRO A 97 2.69 -6.66 -12.00
N ALA A 98 3.83 -5.95 -12.07
CA ALA A 98 4.52 -5.45 -10.87
C ALA A 98 3.63 -4.51 -10.05
N ARG A 99 2.69 -3.79 -10.66
CA ARG A 99 1.71 -2.95 -9.95
C ARG A 99 0.87 -3.73 -8.92
N VAL A 100 0.60 -5.01 -9.18
CA VAL A 100 -0.21 -5.86 -8.29
C VAL A 100 0.54 -6.17 -6.99
N ALA A 101 1.87 -6.22 -7.02
CA ALA A 101 2.68 -6.45 -5.82
C ALA A 101 2.60 -5.29 -4.81
N TRP A 102 1.90 -4.20 -5.13
CA TRP A 102 1.75 -3.02 -4.28
C TRP A 102 0.30 -2.83 -3.77
N SER A 103 -0.59 -3.80 -3.97
CA SER A 103 -1.99 -3.74 -3.53
C SER A 103 -2.49 -5.14 -3.16
N PRO A 104 -3.52 -5.31 -2.32
CA PRO A 104 -4.24 -4.33 -1.49
C PRO A 104 -3.84 -4.38 0.00
N THR A 105 -4.17 -3.35 0.77
CA THR A 105 -4.18 -3.45 2.24
C THR A 105 -5.43 -4.22 2.69
N GLY A 106 -5.27 -5.16 3.62
CA GLY A 106 -6.39 -5.93 4.17
C GLY A 106 -7.36 -5.06 4.97
N THR A 107 -8.65 -5.38 4.95
CA THR A 107 -9.71 -4.65 5.68
C THR A 107 -9.80 -5.04 7.17
N ASN A 108 -8.69 -5.51 7.76
CA ASN A 108 -8.70 -6.24 9.03
C ASN A 108 -8.39 -5.36 10.26
N VAL A 109 -8.39 -4.04 10.11
CA VAL A 109 -8.12 -3.12 11.23
C VAL A 109 -9.46 -2.60 11.79
N PRO A 110 -9.84 -2.97 13.03
CA PRO A 110 -11.19 -2.75 13.56
C PRO A 110 -11.57 -1.26 13.69
N ASP A 111 -10.61 -0.38 14.00
CA ASP A 111 -10.83 1.08 14.03
C ASP A 111 -9.56 1.78 13.55
N TYR A 112 -9.30 1.70 12.24
CA TYR A 112 -8.11 2.30 11.62
C TYR A 112 -7.93 3.78 11.98
N PRO A 113 -8.97 4.64 11.94
CA PRO A 113 -8.81 6.06 12.30
C PRO A 113 -8.25 6.28 13.70
N LYS A 114 -8.70 5.52 14.70
CA LYS A 114 -8.15 5.63 16.06
C LYS A 114 -6.76 5.03 16.17
N LEU A 115 -6.53 3.85 15.58
CA LEU A 115 -5.24 3.15 15.71
C LEU A 115 -4.11 3.85 14.94
N ALA A 116 -4.41 4.46 13.79
CA ALA A 116 -3.42 5.15 12.95
C ALA A 116 -2.79 6.37 13.63
N GLN A 117 -3.49 7.03 14.55
CA GLN A 117 -2.92 8.16 15.31
C GLN A 117 -1.78 7.71 16.24
N LEU A 118 -1.87 6.49 16.77
CA LEU A 118 -0.84 5.93 17.66
C LEU A 118 0.46 5.64 16.89
N TRP A 119 0.36 5.27 15.61
CA TRP A 119 1.52 5.03 14.75
C TRP A 119 2.44 6.24 14.70
N TRP A 120 1.89 7.42 14.35
CA TRP A 120 2.69 8.64 14.20
C TRP A 120 3.37 9.06 15.51
N LYS A 121 2.66 8.95 16.63
CA LYS A 121 3.20 9.23 17.96
C LYS A 121 4.42 8.36 18.28
N ASN A 122 4.32 7.05 18.05
CA ASN A 122 5.36 6.10 18.46
C ASN A 122 6.54 6.06 17.46
N VAL A 123 6.27 6.17 16.16
CA VAL A 123 7.33 6.18 15.13
C VAL A 123 8.25 7.39 15.29
N ALA A 124 7.71 8.56 15.64
CA ALA A 124 8.51 9.75 15.86
C ALA A 124 9.62 9.50 16.89
N GLN A 125 9.31 8.85 18.01
CA GLN A 125 10.27 8.53 19.08
C GLN A 125 11.39 7.59 18.61
N ALA A 126 11.11 6.68 17.67
CA ALA A 126 12.12 5.81 17.10
C ALA A 126 13.03 6.57 16.12
N VAL A 127 12.45 7.42 15.28
CA VAL A 127 13.17 8.17 14.24
C VAL A 127 14.08 9.24 14.85
N THR A 128 13.66 9.87 15.95
CA THR A 128 14.47 10.86 16.68
C THR A 128 15.51 10.24 17.62
N GLY A 129 15.49 8.92 17.81
CA GLY A 129 16.40 8.20 18.70
C GLY A 129 16.04 8.30 20.20
N GLU A 130 14.89 8.87 20.55
CA GLU A 130 14.39 8.91 21.93
C GLU A 130 14.13 7.49 22.47
N LYS A 131 13.69 6.57 21.60
CA LYS A 131 13.53 5.15 21.90
C LYS A 131 14.21 4.29 20.83
N THR A 132 14.58 3.08 21.23
CA THR A 132 14.95 2.05 20.26
C THR A 132 13.74 1.69 19.38
N PRO A 133 13.94 1.22 18.13
CA PRO A 133 12.83 0.75 17.30
C PRO A 133 11.95 -0.30 18.00
N GLN A 134 12.56 -1.24 18.72
CA GLN A 134 11.82 -2.23 19.51
C GLN A 134 10.97 -1.58 20.59
N GLY A 135 11.55 -0.69 21.41
CA GLY A 135 10.82 -0.03 22.50
C GLY A 135 9.67 0.86 22.01
N ALA A 136 9.83 1.50 20.85
CA ALA A 136 8.76 2.26 20.21
C ALA A 136 7.63 1.35 19.69
N MET A 137 7.97 0.21 19.06
CA MET A 137 6.97 -0.76 18.59
C MET A 137 6.27 -1.47 19.75
N ASP A 138 6.96 -1.76 20.85
CA ASP A 138 6.36 -2.32 22.07
C ASP A 138 5.37 -1.32 22.70
N SER A 139 5.73 -0.04 22.73
CA SER A 139 4.84 1.04 23.19
C SER A 139 3.59 1.12 22.32
N LEU A 140 3.78 1.11 21.00
CA LEU A 140 2.69 1.11 20.03
C LEU A 140 1.76 -0.10 20.20
N ALA A 141 2.32 -1.31 20.29
CA ALA A 141 1.56 -2.54 20.42
C ALA A 141 0.68 -2.51 21.68
N LYS A 142 1.26 -2.08 22.81
CA LYS A 142 0.50 -1.90 24.05
C LYS A 142 -0.64 -0.88 23.90
N GLU A 143 -0.37 0.28 23.31
CA GLU A 143 -1.39 1.32 23.12
C GLU A 143 -2.50 0.87 22.18
N MET A 144 -2.16 0.12 21.12
CA MET A 144 -3.14 -0.49 20.22
C MET A 144 -4.01 -1.52 20.96
N ASP A 145 -3.41 -2.40 21.77
CA ASP A 145 -4.14 -3.36 22.62
C ASP A 145 -5.08 -2.65 23.59
N ASP A 146 -4.66 -1.55 24.23
CA ASP A 146 -5.51 -0.77 25.13
C ASP A 146 -6.72 -0.14 24.41
N VAL A 147 -6.57 0.28 23.15
CA VAL A 147 -7.69 0.73 22.31
C VAL A 147 -8.59 -0.44 21.94
N MET A 148 -8.02 -1.54 21.44
CA MET A 148 -8.81 -2.70 21.01
C MET A 148 -9.55 -3.37 22.18
N ALA A 149 -8.96 -3.43 23.37
CA ALA A 149 -9.62 -3.95 24.57
C ALA A 149 -10.84 -3.10 24.97
N ARG A 150 -10.77 -1.78 24.76
CA ARG A 150 -11.93 -0.89 24.96
C ARG A 150 -13.01 -1.14 23.91
N LEU A 151 -12.62 -1.34 22.65
CA LEU A 151 -13.55 -1.67 21.56
C LEU A 151 -14.24 -3.03 21.79
N GLU A 152 -13.50 -4.03 22.26
CA GLU A 152 -14.04 -5.34 22.63
C GLU A 152 -15.11 -5.21 23.72
N ARG A 153 -14.82 -4.47 24.80
CA ARG A 153 -15.77 -4.25 25.89
C ARG A 153 -16.99 -3.43 25.49
N ALA A 154 -16.79 -2.38 24.69
CA ALA A 154 -17.88 -1.53 24.22
C ALA A 154 -18.75 -2.22 23.16
N GLY A 155 -18.20 -3.20 22.45
CA GLY A 155 -18.81 -3.82 21.29
C GLY A 155 -18.73 -2.93 20.04
N MET A 156 -18.89 -3.57 18.88
CA MET A 156 -18.98 -2.89 17.58
C MET A 156 -20.09 -3.55 16.75
N ALA A 157 -20.74 -2.77 15.89
CA ALA A 157 -21.80 -3.26 15.01
C ALA A 157 -21.32 -4.40 14.07
N ARG A 158 -20.05 -4.37 13.68
CA ARG A 158 -19.41 -5.42 12.86
C ARG A 158 -17.98 -5.65 13.35
N CYS A 159 -17.58 -6.91 13.41
CA CYS A 159 -16.20 -7.33 13.64
C CYS A 159 -15.53 -6.68 14.86
N ALA A 160 -16.22 -6.67 16.00
CA ALA A 160 -15.60 -6.25 17.26
C ALA A 160 -14.33 -7.09 17.51
N PRO A 161 -13.19 -6.47 17.87
CA PRO A 161 -11.97 -7.22 18.13
C PRO A 161 -12.16 -8.14 19.34
N LYS A 162 -11.42 -9.24 19.34
CA LYS A 162 -11.29 -10.13 20.49
C LYS A 162 -9.82 -10.30 20.80
N LEU A 163 -9.38 -9.82 21.96
CA LEU A 163 -7.98 -9.90 22.32
C LEU A 163 -7.64 -11.31 22.80
N ASN A 164 -6.48 -11.78 22.34
CA ASN A 164 -5.85 -12.94 22.94
C ASN A 164 -5.38 -12.59 24.35
N LYS A 165 -5.25 -13.61 25.21
CA LYS A 165 -4.53 -13.45 26.47
C LYS A 165 -3.09 -13.00 26.18
N LYS A 166 -2.53 -12.21 27.08
CA LYS A 166 -1.11 -11.84 27.00
C LYS A 166 -0.26 -13.09 27.19
N GLU A 167 0.68 -13.30 26.28
CA GLU A 167 1.52 -14.49 26.20
C GLU A 167 2.97 -14.08 25.90
N ASP A 168 3.92 -14.97 26.15
CA ASP A 168 5.31 -14.78 25.73
C ASP A 168 5.39 -14.69 24.19
N PRO A 169 6.11 -13.71 23.61
CA PRO A 169 6.27 -13.59 22.16
C PRO A 169 6.75 -14.88 21.48
N LYS A 170 7.55 -15.71 22.15
CA LYS A 170 8.04 -17.01 21.62
C LYS A 170 6.92 -17.96 21.22
N LYS A 171 5.70 -17.79 21.76
CA LYS A 171 4.52 -18.56 21.37
C LYS A 171 4.04 -18.22 19.95
N TRP A 172 4.28 -16.99 19.51
CA TRP A 172 3.77 -16.45 18.24
C TRP A 172 4.86 -16.33 17.17
N LEU A 173 6.09 -16.04 17.57
CA LEU A 173 7.22 -15.83 16.66
C LEU A 173 7.62 -17.15 15.99
N SER A 174 7.82 -17.11 14.67
CA SER A 174 8.20 -18.27 13.86
C SER A 174 9.27 -17.92 12.83
N ASP A 175 10.07 -18.92 12.45
CA ASP A 175 11.01 -18.89 11.33
C ASP A 175 10.39 -19.44 10.02
N LYS A 176 9.15 -19.94 10.07
CA LYS A 176 8.41 -20.51 8.93
C LYS A 176 7.35 -19.58 8.37
N GLN A 177 6.75 -18.73 9.22
CA GLN A 177 5.70 -17.79 8.82
C GLN A 177 5.70 -16.54 9.71
N ALA A 178 5.04 -15.47 9.26
CA ALA A 178 4.81 -14.30 10.10
C ALA A 178 3.86 -14.65 11.28
N PRO A 179 4.05 -14.07 12.49
CA PRO A 179 5.07 -13.10 12.87
C PRO A 179 6.48 -13.68 12.94
N TRP A 180 7.45 -13.01 12.30
CA TRP A 180 8.81 -13.57 12.15
C TRP A 180 9.64 -13.44 13.42
N ALA A 181 10.33 -14.52 13.78
CA ALA A 181 11.39 -14.48 14.78
C ALA A 181 12.56 -13.58 14.33
N LYS A 182 13.34 -13.09 15.30
CA LYS A 182 14.49 -12.24 15.01
C LYS A 182 15.51 -12.97 14.14
N LEU A 183 15.96 -12.32 13.07
CA LEU A 183 16.99 -12.89 12.18
C LEU A 183 18.38 -12.69 12.78
N ALA A 184 19.30 -13.61 12.48
CA ALA A 184 20.71 -13.45 12.83
C ALA A 184 21.35 -12.22 12.12
N ASN A 185 20.87 -11.90 10.91
CA ASN A 185 21.31 -10.74 10.14
C ASN A 185 20.10 -9.94 9.61
N GLU A 186 19.78 -8.83 10.28
CA GLU A 186 18.74 -7.87 9.86
C GLU A 186 19.30 -6.73 8.97
N LYS A 187 20.59 -6.77 8.64
CA LYS A 187 21.26 -5.77 7.79
C LYS A 187 22.11 -6.44 6.71
N PRO A 188 21.50 -7.29 5.84
CA PRO A 188 22.23 -7.86 4.71
C PRO A 188 22.74 -6.77 3.79
N LYS A 189 23.82 -7.06 3.05
CA LYS A 189 24.34 -6.16 2.02
C LYS A 189 23.27 -5.97 0.94
N GLY A 190 23.03 -4.72 0.55
CA GLY A 190 22.09 -4.41 -0.53
C GLY A 190 22.55 -4.97 -1.87
N GLU A 191 21.58 -5.42 -2.67
CA GLU A 191 21.79 -5.93 -4.03
C GLU A 191 21.12 -5.00 -5.03
N THR A 192 21.75 -4.82 -6.19
CA THR A 192 21.20 -4.02 -7.29
C THR A 192 20.78 -4.93 -8.44
N ILE A 193 19.86 -4.45 -9.27
CA ILE A 193 19.43 -5.12 -10.50
C ILE A 193 19.53 -4.15 -11.66
N ALA A 194 19.99 -4.64 -12.81
CA ALA A 194 20.01 -3.85 -14.03
C ALA A 194 18.57 -3.49 -14.44
N TYR A 195 18.34 -2.22 -14.80
CA TYR A 195 17.00 -1.77 -15.17
C TYR A 195 16.42 -2.51 -16.38
N GLN A 196 17.29 -2.88 -17.34
CA GLN A 196 16.87 -3.65 -18.51
C GLN A 196 16.27 -5.01 -18.13
N THR A 197 16.84 -5.69 -17.11
CA THR A 197 16.31 -6.96 -16.60
C THR A 197 14.89 -6.79 -16.06
N LEU A 198 14.60 -5.68 -15.38
CA LEU A 198 13.25 -5.37 -14.92
C LEU A 198 12.27 -5.15 -16.08
N LEU A 199 12.68 -4.39 -17.10
CA LEU A 199 11.85 -4.16 -18.28
C LEU A 199 11.54 -5.47 -19.02
N ASP A 200 12.52 -6.35 -19.15
CA ASP A 200 12.35 -7.64 -19.82
C ASP A 200 11.42 -8.56 -19.03
N ALA A 201 11.55 -8.59 -17.70
CA ALA A 201 10.62 -9.30 -16.82
C ALA A 201 9.19 -8.76 -16.97
N TRP A 202 9.01 -7.44 -16.96
CA TRP A 202 7.70 -6.81 -17.11
C TRP A 202 7.04 -7.11 -18.45
N LYS A 203 7.81 -7.06 -19.54
CA LYS A 203 7.34 -7.48 -20.88
C LYS A 203 6.96 -8.96 -20.93
N ALA A 204 7.68 -9.80 -20.20
CA ALA A 204 7.39 -11.23 -20.07
C ALA A 204 6.27 -11.55 -19.06
N GLY A 205 5.57 -10.55 -18.51
CA GLY A 205 4.48 -10.76 -17.55
C GLY A 205 4.95 -11.22 -16.18
N LYS A 206 6.16 -10.86 -15.76
CA LYS A 206 6.73 -11.15 -14.44
C LYS A 206 6.95 -9.87 -13.63
N VAL A 207 6.95 -9.98 -12.31
CA VAL A 207 7.17 -8.83 -11.38
C VAL A 207 8.65 -8.42 -11.34
N ARG A 208 9.56 -9.39 -11.44
CA ARG A 208 11.00 -9.24 -11.43
C ARG A 208 11.63 -10.36 -12.25
#